data_AF-A0AAE9E3U8-F1
#
_entry.id   AF-A0AAE9E3U8-F1
#
_cell.length_a   1.000
_cell.length_b   1.000
_cell.length_c   1.000
_cell.angle_alpha   90.00
_cell.angle_beta   90.00
_cell.angle_gamma   90.00
#
_symmetry.space_group_name_H-M   'P 1'
#
loop_
_entity.id
_entity.type
_entity.pdbx_description
1 polymer ?
#
loop_
_entity_poly.entity_id
_entity_poly.type
_entity_poly.pdbx_seq_one_letter_code
_entity_poly.pdbx_strand_id
1 'polypeptide(L)'
;MSFDKGKKFVIKHVFENVKSLTSDEFANGTVEKHFDAFWKIRLFKHKNGDITPSLFCDSFETGHWSISTTCDVLVNGKPFKTGLKFEFGENSTNLNYWYIFKKDFHKYRIKDSARVEFHVKIDKMVGSFRSFDDDVSKDSSDVVLVVEDQKFYVCKTYLSYHSAYFKSLFSENPEESEQSIIELKDIELVDFHIFLGIIYGFLKCSKSAETGRLLRC
;
A
#
# COMPACT_ATOMS: atom_id res chain seq x y z
N MET A 1 -25.97 16.87 13.24
CA MET A 1 -24.77 17.25 12.47
C MET A 1 -23.65 16.32 12.89
N SER A 2 -23.41 15.24 12.14
CA SER A 2 -22.26 14.38 12.39
C SER A 2 -21.01 15.14 11.98
N PHE A 3 -20.03 15.20 12.89
CA PHE A 3 -18.69 15.62 12.51
C PHE A 3 -18.19 14.63 11.47
N ASP A 4 -17.99 15.09 10.24
CA ASP A 4 -17.26 14.33 9.23
C ASP A 4 -15.87 14.03 9.80
N LYS A 5 -15.70 12.84 10.37
CA LYS A 5 -14.40 12.31 10.80
C LYS A 5 -13.65 12.03 9.51
N GLY A 6 -13.12 13.08 8.88
CA GLY A 6 -12.47 12.99 7.58
C GLY A 6 -11.47 11.83 7.52
N LYS A 7 -11.31 11.23 6.33
CA LYS A 7 -10.44 10.09 6.06
C LYS A 7 -9.02 10.36 6.57
N LYS A 8 -8.64 9.71 7.67
CA LYS A 8 -7.34 9.89 8.34
C LYS A 8 -6.78 8.55 8.76
N PHE A 9 -5.46 8.41 8.67
CA PHE A 9 -4.75 7.24 9.15
C PHE A 9 -3.31 7.61 9.55
N VAL A 10 -2.66 6.69 10.26
CA VAL A 10 -1.25 6.80 10.64
C VAL A 10 -0.54 5.57 10.14
N ILE A 11 0.46 5.76 9.28
CA ILE A 11 1.39 4.72 8.85
C ILE A 11 2.73 4.96 9.53
N LYS A 12 3.37 3.90 10.03
CA LYS A 12 4.63 4.00 10.77
C LYS A 12 5.54 2.82 10.49
N HIS A 13 6.83 3.07 10.45
CA HIS A 13 7.83 2.02 10.29
C HIS A 13 9.09 2.33 11.11
N VAL A 14 9.72 1.29 11.65
CA VAL A 14 10.99 1.39 12.35
C VAL A 14 12.09 0.88 11.43
N PHE A 15 12.90 1.79 10.94
CA PHE A 15 14.10 1.44 10.17
C PHE A 15 15.22 1.16 11.15
N GLU A 16 15.64 -0.10 11.24
CA GLU A 16 16.84 -0.52 11.98
C GLU A 16 18.10 -0.25 11.15
N ASN A 17 19.27 -0.26 11.80
CA ASN A 17 20.57 -0.24 11.10
C ASN A 17 20.76 0.96 10.14
N VAL A 18 20.17 2.11 10.46
CA VAL A 18 20.21 3.33 9.62
C VAL A 18 21.65 3.79 9.36
N LYS A 19 22.55 3.58 10.33
CA LYS A 19 23.97 3.91 10.16
C LYS A 19 24.71 2.96 9.24
N SER A 20 24.31 1.69 9.14
CA SER A 20 24.97 0.68 8.32
C SER A 20 24.31 0.42 6.96
N LEU A 21 23.11 0.95 6.70
CA LEU A 21 22.55 1.05 5.33
C LEU A 21 23.65 1.55 4.39
N THR A 22 23.89 0.88 3.26
CA THR A 22 24.92 1.38 2.36
C THR A 22 24.43 2.65 1.68
N SER A 23 25.37 3.51 1.28
CA SER A 23 25.02 4.78 0.64
C SER A 23 24.29 4.52 -0.68
N ASP A 24 23.26 5.32 -0.98
CA ASP A 24 22.34 5.18 -2.13
C ASP A 24 21.40 3.95 -2.07
N GLU A 25 21.27 3.30 -0.91
CA GLU A 25 20.24 2.28 -0.69
C GLU A 25 18.93 2.88 -0.16
N PHE A 26 17.84 2.16 -0.47
CA PHE A 26 16.54 2.36 0.13
C PHE A 26 16.20 1.19 1.05
N ALA A 27 15.68 1.50 2.22
CA ALA A 27 14.94 0.55 3.05
C ALA A 27 13.44 0.77 2.82
N ASN A 28 12.71 -0.30 2.52
CA ASN A 28 11.25 -0.25 2.42
C ASN A 28 10.62 -0.68 3.75
N GLY A 29 9.59 0.03 4.18
CA GLY A 29 8.68 -0.45 5.20
C GLY A 29 7.62 -1.37 4.61
N THR A 30 6.84 -1.97 5.51
CA THR A 30 5.67 -2.79 5.17
C THR A 30 4.64 -1.98 4.38
N VAL A 31 3.99 -2.61 3.41
CA VAL A 31 2.87 -2.03 2.68
C VAL A 31 1.62 -2.13 3.55
N GLU A 32 0.86 -1.05 3.64
CA GLU A 32 -0.42 -1.01 4.35
C GLU A 32 -1.53 -0.54 3.40
N LYS A 33 -2.70 -1.17 3.47
CA LYS A 33 -3.88 -0.74 2.72
C LYS A 33 -4.71 0.23 3.55
N HIS A 34 -4.93 1.45 3.06
CA HIS A 34 -5.79 2.46 3.69
C HIS A 34 -6.68 3.11 2.64
N PHE A 35 -8.00 3.08 2.87
CA PHE A 35 -9.01 3.62 1.95
C PHE A 35 -8.87 3.08 0.52
N ASP A 36 -8.60 1.78 0.40
CA ASP A 36 -8.41 1.06 -0.87
C ASP A 36 -7.22 1.51 -1.73
N ALA A 37 -6.30 2.29 -1.15
CA ALA A 37 -4.99 2.60 -1.73
C ALA A 37 -3.86 1.93 -0.92
N PHE A 38 -2.72 1.67 -1.57
CA PHE A 38 -1.58 0.99 -0.97
C PHE A 38 -0.48 1.99 -0.62
N TRP A 39 -0.13 2.03 0.66
CA TRP A 39 0.80 2.99 1.22
C TRP A 39 2.02 2.29 1.77
N LYS A 40 3.20 2.90 1.60
CA LYS A 40 4.42 2.42 2.24
C LYS A 40 5.36 3.57 2.57
N ILE A 41 6.16 3.38 3.61
CA ILE A 41 7.24 4.30 3.93
C ILE A 41 8.54 3.76 3.33
N ARG A 42 9.34 4.63 2.73
CA ARG A 42 10.70 4.30 2.30
C ARG A 42 11.68 5.25 2.98
N LEU A 43 12.82 4.73 3.44
CA LEU A 43 13.93 5.55 3.91
C LEU A 43 15.07 5.45 2.90
N PHE A 44 15.44 6.56 2.28
CA PHE A 44 16.61 6.63 1.40
C PHE A 44 17.79 7.25 2.15
N LYS A 45 18.97 6.66 2.02
CA LYS A 45 20.21 7.17 2.62
C LYS A 45 21.15 7.71 1.55
N HIS A 46 21.49 8.99 1.68
CA HIS A 46 22.39 9.68 0.76
C HIS A 46 23.86 9.38 1.07
N LYS A 47 24.75 9.56 0.09
CA LYS A 47 26.21 9.40 0.26
C LYS A 47 26.81 10.23 1.38
N ASN A 48 26.25 11.41 1.65
CA ASN A 48 26.69 12.29 2.73
C ASN A 48 26.21 11.81 4.13
N GLY A 49 25.38 10.77 4.17
CA GLY A 49 24.79 10.19 5.37
C GLY A 49 23.49 10.85 5.83
N ASP A 50 22.96 11.81 5.07
CA ASP A 50 21.61 12.34 5.28
C ASP A 50 20.57 11.28 4.90
N ILE A 51 19.36 11.41 5.44
CA ILE A 51 18.27 10.48 5.16
C ILE A 51 17.02 11.21 4.67
N THR A 52 16.25 10.56 3.78
CA THR A 52 14.98 11.04 3.25
C THR A 52 13.89 10.02 3.55
N PRO A 53 13.04 10.26 4.56
CA PRO A 53 11.84 9.46 4.77
C PRO A 53 10.79 9.86 3.74
N SER A 54 10.33 8.95 2.90
CA SER A 54 9.33 9.20 1.86
C SER A 54 8.05 8.42 2.14
N LEU A 55 6.90 9.02 1.86
CA LEU A 55 5.62 8.32 1.82
C LEU A 55 5.28 8.02 0.36
N PHE A 56 4.99 6.77 0.06
CA PHE A 56 4.54 6.31 -1.25
C PHE A 56 3.06 5.93 -1.17
N CYS A 57 2.33 6.25 -2.24
CA CYS A 57 1.01 5.74 -2.53
C CYS A 57 1.07 5.10 -3.92
N ASP A 58 1.04 3.77 -3.94
CA ASP A 58 0.90 3.01 -5.18
C ASP A 58 -0.61 2.75 -5.36
N SER A 59 -1.14 3.10 -6.52
CA SER A 59 -2.51 2.74 -6.92
C SER A 59 -2.42 1.87 -8.16
N PHE A 60 -3.10 0.74 -8.10
CA PHE A 60 -3.24 -0.22 -9.21
C PHE A 60 -4.60 0.01 -9.88
N GLU A 61 -4.96 1.26 -10.11
CA GLU A 61 -6.25 1.62 -10.68
C GLU A 61 -6.06 1.99 -12.15
N THR A 62 -7.02 1.60 -12.99
CA THR A 62 -6.97 1.99 -14.40
C THR A 62 -7.57 3.38 -14.59
N GLY A 63 -6.80 4.23 -15.29
CA GLY A 63 -7.20 5.60 -15.60
C GLY A 63 -6.81 6.61 -14.51
N HIS A 64 -7.27 7.84 -14.70
CA HIS A 64 -6.87 8.98 -13.87
C HIS A 64 -7.31 8.81 -12.42
N TRP A 65 -6.34 8.71 -11.53
CA TRP A 65 -6.54 8.74 -10.09
C TRP A 65 -5.71 9.85 -9.45
N SER A 66 -6.23 10.42 -8.37
CA SER A 66 -5.46 11.28 -7.48
C SER A 66 -5.96 11.23 -6.03
N ILE A 67 -5.03 11.37 -5.09
CA ILE A 67 -5.31 11.47 -3.66
C ILE A 67 -4.61 12.72 -3.14
N SER A 68 -5.40 13.78 -2.91
CA SER A 68 -4.91 14.98 -2.27
C SER A 68 -4.89 14.79 -0.75
N THR A 69 -3.76 15.07 -0.13
CA THR A 69 -3.51 14.82 1.29
C THR A 69 -2.93 16.03 1.99
N THR A 70 -3.15 16.11 3.29
CA THR A 70 -2.39 16.91 4.24
C THR A 70 -1.69 15.98 5.22
N CYS A 71 -0.37 16.06 5.32
CA CYS A 71 0.48 15.12 6.06
C CYS A 71 1.34 15.82 7.12
N ASP A 72 1.42 15.20 8.29
CA ASP A 72 2.46 15.49 9.28
C ASP A 72 3.45 14.32 9.33
N VAL A 73 4.74 14.62 9.49
CA VAL A 73 5.83 13.65 9.58
C VAL A 73 6.47 13.75 10.96
N LEU A 74 6.51 12.62 11.66
CA LEU A 74 7.18 12.49 12.94
C LEU A 74 8.35 11.52 12.81
N VAL A 75 9.42 11.82 13.54
CA VAL A 75 10.61 10.99 13.64
C VAL A 75 10.88 10.72 15.12
N ASN A 76 10.81 9.46 15.53
CA ASN A 76 10.89 9.03 16.93
C ASN A 76 9.93 9.82 17.84
N GLY A 77 8.69 10.02 17.36
CA GLY A 77 7.65 10.79 18.06
C GLY A 77 7.85 12.30 18.09
N LYS A 78 8.90 12.85 17.47
CA LYS A 78 9.12 14.29 17.37
C LYS A 78 8.65 14.83 16.01
N PRO A 79 7.94 15.98 15.97
CA PRO A 79 7.56 16.62 14.71
C PRO A 79 8.80 16.95 13.87
N PHE A 80 8.82 16.46 12.64
CA PHE A 80 9.82 16.83 11.62
C PHE A 80 9.23 17.85 10.65
N LYS A 81 8.01 17.60 10.17
CA LYS A 81 7.28 18.46 9.24
C LYS A 81 5.78 18.37 9.51
N THR A 82 5.05 19.45 9.28
CA THR A 82 3.62 19.53 9.55
C THR A 82 2.88 20.27 8.44
N GLY A 83 1.63 19.89 8.18
CA GLY A 83 0.74 20.55 7.23
C GLY A 83 1.20 20.43 5.78
N LEU A 84 1.92 19.37 5.43
CA LEU A 84 2.42 19.14 4.08
C LEU A 84 1.27 18.77 3.17
N LYS A 85 0.97 19.62 2.18
CA LYS A 85 -0.01 19.28 1.16
C LYS A 85 0.65 18.57 0.01
N PHE A 86 0.08 17.45 -0.42
CA PHE A 86 0.59 16.68 -1.54
C PHE A 86 -0.52 15.94 -2.26
N GLU A 87 -0.45 15.90 -3.59
CA GLU A 87 -1.35 15.10 -4.41
C GLU A 87 -0.60 13.89 -4.95
N PHE A 88 -0.97 12.71 -4.46
CA PHE A 88 -0.54 11.44 -5.03
C PHE A 88 -1.35 11.18 -6.30
N GLY A 89 -0.73 10.62 -7.33
CA GLY A 89 -1.40 10.28 -8.58
C GLY A 89 -0.44 9.70 -9.60
N GLU A 90 -0.89 9.58 -10.85
CA GLU A 90 -0.14 9.00 -11.96
C GLU A 90 1.26 9.64 -12.16
N ASN A 91 1.36 10.96 -11.98
CA ASN A 91 2.60 11.71 -12.20
C ASN A 91 3.51 11.75 -10.98
N SER A 92 2.98 11.48 -9.78
CA SER A 92 3.72 11.60 -8.54
C SER A 92 3.17 10.65 -7.50
N THR A 93 3.85 9.53 -7.30
CA THR A 93 3.43 8.48 -6.37
C THR A 93 4.08 8.63 -5.00
N ASN A 94 4.96 9.61 -4.82
CA ASN A 94 5.73 9.73 -3.59
C ASN A 94 6.01 11.17 -3.15
N LEU A 95 5.81 11.39 -1.86
CA LEU A 95 6.18 12.62 -1.17
C LEU A 95 7.61 12.44 -0.65
N ASN A 96 8.60 13.17 -1.20
CA ASN A 96 10.03 13.01 -0.86
C ASN A 96 10.88 14.30 -0.72
N TYR A 97 10.27 15.48 -0.51
CA TYR A 97 10.90 16.80 -0.71
C TYR A 97 11.93 17.28 0.33
N TRP A 98 12.30 16.47 1.30
CA TRP A 98 13.04 16.90 2.49
C TRP A 98 14.05 15.88 3.01
N TYR A 99 15.07 16.41 3.67
CA TYR A 99 16.18 15.62 4.18
C TYR A 99 16.31 15.87 5.68
N ILE A 100 16.60 14.81 6.42
CA ILE A 100 17.08 14.92 7.79
C ILE A 100 18.59 14.90 7.68
N PHE A 101 19.21 16.05 7.93
CA PHE A 101 20.66 16.16 7.89
C PHE A 101 21.28 15.30 8.99
N LYS A 102 22.38 14.61 8.68
CA LYS A 102 23.13 13.79 9.64
C LYS A 102 23.50 14.56 10.91
N LYS A 103 23.89 15.83 10.75
CA LYS A 103 24.20 16.74 11.88
C LYS A 103 23.01 16.94 12.83
N ASP A 104 21.78 16.80 12.34
CA ASP A 104 20.54 17.01 13.09
C ASP A 104 19.97 15.71 13.70
N PHE A 105 20.62 14.56 13.53
CA PHE A 105 20.14 13.27 14.05
C PHE A 105 19.88 13.30 15.57
N HIS A 106 20.73 14.01 16.31
CA HIS A 106 20.57 14.19 17.76
C HIS A 106 19.24 14.87 18.13
N LYS A 107 18.74 15.80 17.29
CA LYS A 107 17.46 16.49 17.51
C LYS A 107 16.29 15.51 17.49
N TYR A 108 16.35 14.50 16.63
CA TYR A 108 15.33 13.47 16.47
C TYR A 108 15.64 12.16 17.18
N ARG A 109 16.68 12.13 18.02
CA ARG A 109 17.11 10.91 18.75
C ARG A 109 17.43 9.73 17.81
N ILE A 110 17.81 10.01 16.56
CA ILE A 110 18.24 8.97 15.63
C ILE A 110 19.61 8.48 16.08
N LYS A 111 19.68 7.21 16.51
CA LYS A 111 20.92 6.54 16.87
C LYS A 111 21.27 5.57 15.75
N ASP A 112 20.89 4.31 15.91
CA ASP A 112 21.03 3.29 14.88
C ASP A 112 19.69 2.93 14.24
N SER A 113 18.58 3.30 14.88
CA SER A 113 17.24 3.17 14.33
C SER A 113 16.51 4.51 14.25
N ALA A 114 15.56 4.57 13.33
CA ALA A 114 14.65 5.69 13.14
C ALA A 114 13.22 5.16 12.94
N ARG A 115 12.34 5.47 13.89
CA ARG A 115 10.90 5.33 13.70
C ARG A 115 10.38 6.54 12.93
N VAL A 116 9.82 6.30 11.76
CA VAL A 116 9.19 7.32 10.90
C VAL A 116 7.69 7.09 10.92
N GLU A 117 6.93 8.16 11.09
CA GLU A 117 5.46 8.12 11.14
C GLU A 117 4.90 9.22 10.24
N PHE A 118 3.96 8.86 9.38
CA PHE A 118 3.17 9.81 8.60
C PHE A 118 1.74 9.80 9.12
N HIS A 119 1.27 10.96 9.57
CA HIS A 119 -0.12 11.19 9.91
C HIS A 119 -0.78 11.81 8.70
N VAL A 120 -1.60 11.02 8.01
CA VAL A 120 -2.17 11.37 6.72
C VAL A 120 -3.64 11.72 6.90
N LYS A 121 -4.03 12.88 6.40
CA LYS A 121 -5.43 13.25 6.18
C LYS A 121 -5.67 13.30 4.68
N ILE A 122 -6.61 12.51 4.18
CA ILE A 122 -7.06 12.59 2.79
C ILE A 122 -8.09 13.71 2.70
N ASP A 123 -7.77 14.73 1.91
CA ASP A 123 -8.64 15.88 1.65
C ASP A 123 -9.56 15.62 0.46
N LYS A 124 -9.07 14.90 -0.56
CA LYS A 124 -9.82 14.54 -1.77
C LYS A 124 -9.28 13.25 -2.36
N MET A 125 -10.17 12.42 -2.91
CA MET A 125 -9.82 11.18 -3.58
C MET A 125 -10.64 11.10 -4.87
N VAL A 126 -9.96 10.92 -6.00
CA VAL A 126 -10.53 10.81 -7.34
C VAL A 126 -9.98 9.54 -7.98
N GLY A 127 -10.84 8.80 -8.66
CA GLY A 127 -10.52 7.50 -9.25
C GLY A 127 -11.50 6.43 -8.80
N SER A 128 -11.50 5.30 -9.50
CA SER A 128 -12.02 4.06 -8.95
C SER A 128 -11.01 3.57 -7.92
N PHE A 129 -11.44 3.11 -6.75
CA PHE A 129 -10.58 2.41 -5.78
C PHE A 129 -11.37 1.18 -5.36
N ARG A 130 -11.13 0.04 -6.02
CA ARG A 130 -12.00 -1.12 -5.85
C ARG A 130 -11.71 -1.82 -4.54
N SER A 131 -12.73 -1.87 -3.69
CA SER A 131 -12.69 -2.69 -2.48
C SER A 131 -13.15 -4.12 -2.78
N PHE A 132 -12.60 -5.06 -2.01
CA PHE A 132 -13.11 -6.42 -1.91
C PHE A 132 -13.55 -6.71 -0.47
N ASP A 133 -13.81 -5.67 0.34
CA ASP A 133 -14.26 -5.78 1.74
C ASP A 133 -15.38 -4.75 2.04
N ASP A 134 -16.02 -4.22 0.99
CA ASP A 134 -17.22 -3.39 1.12
C ASP A 134 -18.48 -4.26 1.26
N ASP A 135 -19.60 -3.62 1.61
CA ASP A 135 -20.88 -4.31 1.83
C ASP A 135 -21.35 -5.05 0.57
N VAL A 136 -21.11 -4.47 -0.61
CA VAL A 136 -21.46 -5.10 -1.90
C VAL A 136 -20.67 -6.39 -2.11
N SER A 137 -19.36 -6.37 -1.88
CA SER A 137 -18.50 -7.56 -2.01
C SER A 137 -18.89 -8.63 -1.00
N LYS A 138 -19.23 -8.24 0.23
CA LYS A 138 -19.72 -9.15 1.29
C LYS A 138 -21.01 -9.84 0.87
N ASP A 139 -21.97 -9.11 0.34
CA ASP A 139 -23.27 -9.63 -0.07
C ASP A 139 -23.20 -10.53 -1.32
N SER A 140 -22.19 -10.33 -2.19
CA SER A 140 -22.05 -11.07 -3.45
C SER A 140 -21.00 -12.18 -3.45
N SER A 141 -20.33 -12.42 -2.32
CA SER A 141 -19.23 -13.40 -2.21
C SER A 141 -19.67 -14.71 -1.56
N ASP A 142 -19.02 -15.80 -1.98
CA ASP A 142 -19.21 -17.15 -1.45
C ASP A 142 -17.93 -17.69 -0.77
N VAL A 143 -16.84 -16.89 -0.74
CA VAL A 143 -15.58 -17.19 -0.06
C VAL A 143 -14.87 -15.91 0.38
N VAL A 144 -14.17 -16.00 1.51
CA VAL A 144 -13.26 -14.95 2.01
C VAL A 144 -11.83 -15.48 1.93
N LEU A 145 -11.00 -14.84 1.12
CA LEU A 145 -9.56 -15.12 1.05
C LEU A 145 -8.83 -14.14 1.96
N VAL A 146 -7.88 -14.63 2.76
CA VAL A 146 -7.07 -13.81 3.66
C VAL A 146 -5.62 -13.81 3.19
N VAL A 147 -5.05 -12.63 2.94
CA VAL A 147 -3.65 -12.41 2.56
C VAL A 147 -3.09 -11.30 3.45
N GLU A 148 -2.02 -11.57 4.20
CA GLU A 148 -1.40 -10.61 5.13
C GLU A 148 -2.44 -9.88 6.03
N ASP A 149 -3.33 -10.67 6.66
CA ASP A 149 -4.47 -10.19 7.50
C ASP A 149 -5.53 -9.35 6.78
N GLN A 150 -5.41 -9.13 5.47
CA GLN A 150 -6.41 -8.45 4.64
C GLN A 150 -7.42 -9.44 4.07
N LYS A 151 -8.70 -9.11 4.21
CA LYS A 151 -9.81 -9.94 3.70
C LYS A 151 -10.19 -9.53 2.28
N PHE A 152 -10.46 -10.53 1.46
CA PHE A 152 -10.94 -10.40 0.09
C PHE A 152 -12.18 -11.27 -0.08
N TYR A 153 -13.34 -10.63 -0.17
CA TYR A 153 -14.63 -11.23 -0.43
C TYR A 153 -14.81 -11.40 -1.94
N VAL A 154 -14.81 -12.64 -2.42
CA VAL A 154 -14.73 -12.99 -3.85
C VAL A 154 -15.64 -14.19 -4.20
N CYS A 155 -15.82 -14.47 -5.49
CA CYS A 155 -16.64 -15.60 -5.97
C CYS A 155 -15.77 -16.82 -6.38
N LYS A 156 -15.98 -17.99 -5.75
CA LYS A 156 -15.29 -19.27 -6.01
C LYS A 156 -15.37 -19.65 -7.48
N THR A 157 -16.58 -19.60 -8.05
CA THR A 157 -16.84 -20.00 -9.44
C THR A 157 -16.05 -19.13 -10.41
N TYR A 158 -16.02 -17.81 -10.18
CA TYR A 158 -15.36 -16.87 -11.06
C TYR A 158 -13.83 -17.04 -11.00
N LEU A 159 -13.26 -17.15 -9.80
CA LEU A 159 -11.84 -17.45 -9.63
C LEU A 159 -11.45 -18.81 -10.21
N SER A 160 -12.27 -19.84 -10.04
CA SER A 160 -12.01 -21.18 -10.60
C SER A 160 -12.02 -21.20 -12.12
N TYR A 161 -12.88 -20.37 -12.73
CA TYR A 161 -12.95 -20.25 -14.19
C TYR A 161 -11.65 -19.66 -14.76
N HIS A 162 -11.04 -18.72 -14.04
CA HIS A 162 -9.84 -18.02 -14.50
C HIS A 162 -8.51 -18.54 -13.94
N SER A 163 -8.53 -19.42 -12.93
CA SER A 163 -7.33 -19.94 -12.29
C SER A 163 -7.45 -21.43 -11.94
N ALA A 164 -6.59 -22.24 -12.55
CA ALA A 164 -6.49 -23.67 -12.24
C ALA A 164 -6.10 -23.92 -10.76
N TYR A 165 -5.28 -23.04 -10.18
CA TYR A 165 -4.93 -23.10 -8.76
C TYR A 165 -6.18 -22.97 -7.87
N PHE A 166 -6.98 -21.91 -8.08
CA PHE A 166 -8.20 -21.71 -7.30
C PHE A 166 -9.25 -22.79 -7.56
N LYS A 167 -9.33 -23.29 -8.79
CA LYS A 167 -10.18 -24.44 -9.12
C LYS A 167 -9.82 -25.66 -8.28
N SER A 168 -8.54 -26.00 -8.19
CA SER A 168 -8.08 -27.12 -7.34
C SER A 168 -8.31 -26.82 -5.86
N LEU A 169 -7.93 -25.62 -5.39
CA LEU A 169 -8.05 -25.21 -3.99
C LEU A 169 -9.48 -25.33 -3.45
N PHE A 170 -10.47 -24.89 -4.23
CA PHE A 170 -11.88 -24.96 -3.83
C PHE A 170 -12.50 -26.35 -4.04
N SER A 171 -11.92 -27.20 -4.89
CA SER A 171 -12.35 -28.59 -5.04
C SER A 171 -11.89 -29.47 -3.87
N GLU A 172 -10.70 -29.18 -3.33
CA GLU A 172 -10.13 -29.88 -2.17
C GLU A 172 -10.76 -29.44 -0.84
N ASN A 173 -11.37 -28.24 -0.80
CA ASN A 173 -12.05 -27.68 0.37
C ASN A 173 -13.54 -27.43 0.08
N PRO A 174 -14.37 -28.49 0.00
CA PRO A 174 -15.76 -28.39 -0.43
C PRO A 174 -16.72 -27.84 0.63
N GLU A 175 -16.26 -27.49 1.85
CA GLU A 175 -17.16 -27.14 2.97
C GLU A 175 -18.26 -26.12 2.56
N GLU A 176 -19.50 -26.58 2.70
CA GLU A 176 -20.77 -26.00 2.25
C GLU A 176 -21.34 -24.95 3.23
N SER A 177 -20.51 -24.22 3.96
CA SER A 177 -20.99 -23.17 4.86
C SER A 177 -20.98 -21.79 4.19
N GLU A 178 -21.95 -20.96 4.56
CA GLU A 178 -22.04 -19.55 4.18
C GLU A 178 -20.72 -18.85 4.53
N GLN A 179 -19.92 -18.51 3.49
CA GLN A 179 -18.58 -17.89 3.55
C GLN A 179 -17.47 -18.72 4.24
N SER A 180 -16.90 -19.67 3.49
CA SER A 180 -15.62 -20.31 3.87
C SER A 180 -14.49 -19.26 3.91
N ILE A 181 -13.72 -19.19 5.01
CA ILE A 181 -12.53 -18.35 5.13
C ILE A 181 -11.28 -19.19 4.83
N ILE A 182 -10.47 -18.78 3.85
CA ILE A 182 -9.25 -19.49 3.45
C ILE A 182 -8.07 -18.53 3.52
N GLU A 183 -7.06 -18.88 4.31
CA GLU A 183 -5.80 -18.14 4.39
C GLU A 183 -4.86 -18.57 3.26
N LEU A 184 -4.37 -17.63 2.47
CA LEU A 184 -3.35 -17.87 1.45
C LEU A 184 -1.99 -17.45 1.99
N LYS A 185 -1.07 -18.42 2.06
CA LYS A 185 0.31 -18.21 2.52
C LYS A 185 1.22 -17.96 1.32
N ASP A 186 2.33 -17.29 1.58
CA ASP A 186 3.40 -17.03 0.59
C ASP A 186 2.95 -16.22 -0.64
N ILE A 187 1.93 -15.36 -0.46
CA ILE A 187 1.46 -14.42 -1.48
C ILE A 187 1.58 -13.00 -0.90
N GLU A 188 2.20 -12.08 -1.66
CA GLU A 188 2.26 -10.67 -1.29
C GLU A 188 0.91 -9.99 -1.52
N LEU A 189 0.49 -9.14 -0.57
CA LEU A 189 -0.79 -8.44 -0.60
C LEU A 189 -1.03 -7.68 -1.92
N VAL A 190 0.01 -6.99 -2.39
CA VAL A 190 -0.03 -6.17 -3.61
C VAL A 190 -0.24 -7.04 -4.86
N ASP A 191 0.53 -8.12 -4.97
CA ASP A 191 0.44 -9.04 -6.11
C ASP A 191 -0.93 -9.72 -6.17
N PHE A 192 -1.48 -10.07 -5.00
CA PHE A 192 -2.82 -10.64 -4.95
C PHE A 192 -3.91 -9.66 -5.37
N HIS A 193 -3.82 -8.40 -4.94
CA HIS A 193 -4.76 -7.37 -5.36
C HIS A 193 -4.68 -7.11 -6.86
N ILE A 194 -3.47 -7.07 -7.43
CA ILE A 194 -3.24 -6.97 -8.88
C ILE A 194 -3.87 -8.15 -9.62
N PHE A 195 -3.65 -9.38 -9.13
CA PHE A 195 -4.24 -10.58 -9.69
C PHE A 195 -5.77 -10.46 -9.75
N LEU A 196 -6.41 -10.08 -8.65
CA LEU A 196 -7.86 -9.87 -8.63
C LEU A 196 -8.28 -8.74 -9.57
N GLY A 197 -7.50 -7.66 -9.68
CA GLY A 197 -7.75 -6.59 -10.64
C GLY A 197 -7.83 -7.06 -12.08
N ILE A 198 -6.93 -7.95 -12.47
CA ILE A 198 -6.90 -8.53 -13.82
C ILE A 198 -8.13 -9.44 -14.00
N ILE A 199 -8.41 -10.32 -13.03
CA ILE A 199 -9.51 -11.29 -13.13
C ILE A 199 -10.88 -10.60 -13.17
N TYR A 200 -11.09 -9.58 -12.34
CA TYR A 200 -12.35 -8.82 -12.28
C TYR A 200 -12.41 -7.66 -13.28
N GLY A 201 -11.37 -7.48 -14.11
CA GLY A 201 -11.39 -6.61 -15.28
C GLY A 201 -11.32 -5.10 -14.98
N PHE A 202 -10.91 -4.70 -13.78
CA PHE A 202 -10.67 -3.29 -13.44
C PHE A 202 -9.20 -2.90 -13.53
N LEU A 203 -8.29 -3.88 -13.69
CA LEU A 203 -6.94 -3.66 -14.20
C LEU A 203 -6.82 -4.04 -15.67
N LYS A 204 -6.07 -3.24 -16.42
CA LYS A 204 -5.76 -3.48 -17.83
C LYS A 204 -4.26 -3.65 -17.98
N CYS A 205 -3.84 -4.82 -18.45
CA CYS A 205 -2.46 -5.04 -18.85
C CYS A 205 -2.18 -4.28 -20.16
N SER A 206 -1.42 -3.18 -20.11
CA SER A 206 -0.86 -2.58 -21.33
C SER A 206 0.47 -3.24 -21.67
N LYS A 207 0.64 -3.71 -22.91
CA LYS A 207 1.96 -4.11 -23.41
C LYS A 207 2.80 -2.85 -23.64
N SER A 208 3.97 -2.73 -22.99
CA SER A 208 4.99 -1.78 -23.45
C SER A 208 5.75 -2.43 -24.60
N ALA A 209 5.91 -1.70 -25.71
CA ALA A 209 6.51 -2.23 -26.94
C ALA A 209 8.03 -2.42 -26.86
N GLU A 210 8.70 -2.05 -25.76
CA GLU A 210 10.15 -1.81 -25.79
C GLU A 210 11.03 -2.77 -25.00
N THR A 211 10.53 -3.70 -24.17
CA THR A 211 11.45 -4.52 -23.36
C THR A 211 11.15 -6.01 -23.21
N GLY A 212 10.05 -6.55 -23.75
CA GLY A 212 9.75 -7.98 -23.62
C GLY A 212 9.64 -8.49 -22.16
N ARG A 213 9.68 -7.58 -21.18
CA ARG A 213 9.35 -7.81 -19.79
C ARG A 213 7.91 -7.38 -19.60
N LEU A 214 7.10 -8.27 -19.02
CA LEU A 214 5.83 -7.88 -18.41
C LEU A 214 6.15 -6.76 -17.40
N LEU A 215 5.79 -5.53 -17.75
CA LEU A 215 5.99 -4.37 -16.89
C LEU A 215 4.63 -3.76 -16.56
N ARG A 216 4.38 -3.71 -15.26
CA ARG A 216 3.41 -2.89 -14.52
C ARG A 216 1.95 -3.08 -14.95
N CYS A 217 1.26 -3.90 -14.18
CA CYS A 217 -0.15 -3.65 -13.86
C CYS A 217 -0.22 -2.49 -12.87
#